data_AF-A0A920L951-F1
#
_entry.id   AF-A0A920L951-F1
#
_cell.length_a   1.000
_cell.length_b   1.000
_cell.length_c   1.000
_cell.angle_alpha   90.00
_cell.angle_beta   90.00
_cell.angle_gamma   90.00
#
_symmetry.space_group_name_H-M   'P 1'
#
loop_
_entity.id
_entity.type
_entity.pdbx_description
1 polymer ?
#
loop_
_entity_poly.entity_id
_entity_poly.type
_entity_poly.pdbx_seq_one_letter_code
_entity_poly.pdbx_strand_id
1 'polypeptide(L)'
;MSSSGHIVLTSHSRPGSNHFSPIHWGAEDARVRGPIIASVSNPSHRNVIGTHSGSYSVYRAISVAAGHLDPSHVPDLTNTSPVAEIGPHKQWFDAKKIVSFDPWGHLVVDEFQDHLKEGFDIRPTIAITQARLKLMEMKEAIAQGRLEPDGGVSA
;
A
#
# COMPACT_ATOMS: atom_id res chain seq x y z
N MET A 1 6.73 33.92 32.48
CA MET A 1 6.14 33.94 31.13
C MET A 1 5.81 32.50 30.75
N SER A 2 4.53 32.12 30.70
CA SER A 2 4.16 30.77 30.30
C SER A 2 4.40 30.63 28.79
N SER A 3 5.24 29.66 28.41
CA SER A 3 5.40 29.29 27.00
C SER A 3 4.05 28.81 26.49
N SER A 4 3.56 29.44 25.42
CA SER A 4 2.39 29.00 24.66
C SER A 4 2.55 27.51 24.30
N GLY A 5 1.86 26.65 25.05
CA GLY A 5 1.86 25.22 24.82
C GLY A 5 1.10 24.94 23.52
N HIS A 6 1.81 24.45 22.51
CA HIS A 6 1.22 24.02 21.24
C HIS A 6 0.12 22.98 21.52
N ILE A 7 -1.13 23.33 21.22
CA ILE A 7 -2.27 22.40 21.36
C ILE A 7 -2.10 21.32 20.30
N VAL A 8 -2.04 20.06 20.75
CA VAL A 8 -1.96 18.90 19.86
C VAL A 8 -3.39 18.54 19.46
N LEU A 9 -3.75 18.78 18.19
CA LEU A 9 -5.09 18.54 17.65
C LEU A 9 -5.30 17.09 17.14
N THR A 10 -4.37 16.17 17.41
CA THR A 10 -4.44 14.79 16.92
C THR A 10 -5.14 13.88 17.93
N SER A 11 -6.07 13.03 17.46
CA SER A 11 -6.75 11.99 18.25
C SER A 11 -5.84 10.83 18.68
N HIS A 12 -4.58 10.87 18.29
CA HIS A 12 -3.54 9.95 18.72
C HIS A 12 -2.48 10.75 19.47
N SER A 13 -1.88 10.15 20.51
CA SER A 13 -0.63 10.62 21.13
C SER A 13 0.29 11.05 20.00
N ARG A 14 0.93 12.23 20.13
CA ARG A 14 1.94 12.72 19.17
C ARG A 14 2.64 11.49 18.61
N PRO A 15 2.50 11.15 17.31
CA PRO A 15 3.32 10.12 16.75
C PRO A 15 4.71 10.53 17.17
N GLY A 16 5.39 9.70 17.96
CA GLY A 16 6.81 9.87 18.13
C GLY A 16 7.30 10.08 16.71
N SER A 17 7.87 11.25 16.44
CA SER A 17 8.51 11.53 15.17
C SER A 17 9.43 10.35 14.96
N ASN A 18 9.01 9.39 14.14
CA ASN A 18 9.66 8.11 14.12
C ASN A 18 10.97 8.32 13.36
N HIS A 19 12.00 8.76 14.09
CA HIS A 19 13.32 9.03 13.57
C HIS A 19 13.94 7.77 12.96
N PHE A 20 13.41 6.59 13.30
CA PHE A 20 13.88 5.30 12.81
C PHE A 20 13.48 5.02 11.35
N SER A 21 12.41 5.62 10.82
CA SER A 21 11.96 5.37 9.43
C SER A 21 11.32 6.61 8.79
N PRO A 22 12.11 7.65 8.48
CA PRO A 22 11.61 8.83 7.76
C PRO A 22 11.10 8.44 6.36
N ILE A 23 10.04 9.11 5.92
CA ILE A 23 9.51 8.95 4.55
C ILE A 23 10.07 10.06 3.66
N HIS A 24 10.82 9.68 2.63
CA HIS A 24 11.35 10.60 1.63
C HIS A 24 10.45 10.62 0.38
N TRP A 25 9.42 11.46 0.40
CA TRP A 25 8.49 11.62 -0.72
C TRP A 25 9.21 12.07 -1.99
N GLY A 26 8.88 11.44 -3.11
CA GLY A 26 9.48 11.72 -4.42
C GLY A 26 10.81 11.00 -4.69
N ALA A 27 11.30 10.15 -3.78
CA ALA A 27 12.50 9.36 -4.06
C ALA A 27 12.24 8.32 -5.17
N GLU A 28 13.23 8.15 -6.05
CA GLU A 28 13.17 7.26 -7.21
C GLU A 28 13.29 5.77 -6.85
N ASP A 29 13.72 5.48 -5.63
CA ASP A 29 13.92 4.13 -5.11
C ASP A 29 13.04 3.90 -3.87
N ALA A 30 12.44 2.72 -3.79
CA ALA A 30 11.52 2.37 -2.71
C ALA A 30 12.22 2.36 -1.33
N ARG A 31 13.46 1.86 -1.25
CA ARG A 31 14.25 1.78 -0.01
C ARG A 31 14.69 3.16 0.44
N VAL A 32 15.09 4.02 -0.49
CA VAL A 32 15.41 5.43 -0.21
C VAL A 32 14.16 6.18 0.25
N ARG A 33 12.99 5.92 -0.35
CA ARG A 33 11.71 6.47 0.10
C ARG A 33 11.36 6.02 1.53
N GLY A 34 11.77 4.81 1.92
CA GLY A 34 11.55 4.23 3.25
C GLY A 34 10.16 3.61 3.43
N PRO A 35 9.96 2.62 4.30
CA PRO A 35 8.71 1.87 4.37
C PRO A 35 7.54 2.73 4.85
N ILE A 36 6.32 2.45 4.36
CA ILE A 36 5.07 3.01 4.91
C ILE A 36 4.52 2.04 5.95
N ILE A 37 4.50 2.46 7.21
CA ILE A 37 4.08 1.63 8.35
C ILE A 37 2.82 2.26 8.95
N ALA A 38 1.68 1.70 8.56
CA ALA A 38 0.37 2.13 9.05
C ALA A 38 -0.13 1.35 10.27
N SER A 39 0.44 0.17 10.52
CA SER A 39 0.00 -0.72 11.60
C SER A 39 0.05 -0.06 12.98
N VAL A 40 -0.89 -0.46 13.83
CA VAL A 40 -0.98 -0.05 15.23
C VAL A 40 -0.44 -1.10 16.20
N SER A 41 0.04 -2.24 15.69
CA SER A 41 0.60 -3.33 16.49
C SER A 41 1.79 -2.87 17.34
N ASN A 42 2.66 -2.04 16.76
CA ASN A 42 3.71 -1.33 17.48
C ASN A 42 3.63 0.19 17.16
N PRO A 43 3.06 1.01 18.06
CA PRO A 43 2.90 2.44 17.84
C PRO A 43 4.22 3.20 17.62
N SER A 44 5.36 2.69 18.08
CA SER A 44 6.65 3.35 17.87
C SER A 44 7.14 3.24 16.42
N HIS A 45 6.74 2.22 15.68
CA HIS A 45 7.16 2.01 14.29
C HIS A 45 6.30 2.80 13.28
N ARG A 46 5.12 3.24 13.71
CA ARG A 46 4.13 3.87 12.84
C ARG A 46 4.58 5.25 12.36
N ASN A 47 4.61 5.48 11.05
CA ASN A 47 5.09 6.72 10.43
C ASN A 47 4.06 7.44 9.52
N VAL A 48 2.80 7.02 9.57
CA VAL A 48 1.68 7.66 8.84
C VAL A 48 0.58 8.16 9.76
N ILE A 49 -0.39 8.88 9.21
CA ILE A 49 -1.60 9.35 9.90
C ILE A 49 -2.82 8.63 9.30
N GLY A 50 -3.82 8.32 10.11
CA GLY A 50 -5.06 7.65 9.68
C GLY A 50 -5.28 6.22 10.21
N THR A 51 -6.39 5.61 9.81
CA THR A 51 -6.82 4.29 10.30
C THR A 51 -6.20 3.16 9.48
N HIS A 52 -5.46 2.28 10.15
CA HIS A 52 -4.95 1.05 9.54
C HIS A 52 -6.09 0.11 9.13
N SER A 53 -6.04 -0.43 7.92
CA SER A 53 -7.06 -1.34 7.36
C SER A 53 -8.48 -0.77 7.25
N GLY A 54 -8.68 0.54 7.47
CA GLY A 54 -9.95 1.24 7.20
C GLY A 54 -11.21 0.50 7.70
N SER A 55 -12.24 0.43 6.85
CA SER A 55 -13.49 -0.32 7.12
C SER A 55 -13.28 -1.82 7.31
N TYR A 56 -12.21 -2.39 6.76
CA TYR A 56 -11.89 -3.81 6.91
C TYR A 56 -11.39 -4.17 8.32
N SER A 57 -11.05 -3.19 9.15
CA SER A 57 -10.73 -3.41 10.57
C SER A 57 -11.88 -4.06 11.34
N VAL A 58 -13.14 -3.83 10.95
CA VAL A 58 -14.33 -4.42 11.58
C VAL A 58 -14.37 -5.94 11.34
N TYR A 59 -14.10 -6.40 10.12
CA TYR A 59 -14.04 -7.83 9.83
C TYR A 59 -12.95 -8.51 10.64
N ARG A 60 -11.76 -7.88 10.75
CA ARG A 60 -10.69 -8.37 11.62
C ARG A 60 -11.14 -8.47 13.07
N ALA A 61 -11.79 -7.43 13.60
CA ALA A 61 -12.26 -7.41 14.98
C ALA A 61 -13.28 -8.53 15.27
N ILE A 62 -14.23 -8.74 14.35
CA ILE A 62 -15.22 -9.83 14.46
C ILE A 62 -14.53 -11.20 14.38
N SER A 63 -13.62 -11.40 13.43
CA SER A 63 -12.87 -12.66 13.30
C SER A 63 -12.06 -12.98 14.56
N VAL A 64 -11.43 -11.97 15.17
CA VAL A 64 -10.71 -12.12 16.44
C VAL A 64 -11.67 -12.46 17.58
N ALA A 65 -12.78 -11.72 17.73
CA ALA A 65 -13.75 -11.97 18.78
C ALA A 65 -14.42 -13.35 18.68
N ALA A 66 -14.63 -13.85 17.45
CA ALA A 66 -15.15 -15.18 17.18
C ALA A 66 -14.11 -16.30 17.34
N GLY A 67 -12.83 -15.96 17.60
CA GLY A 67 -11.74 -16.94 17.73
C GLY A 67 -11.26 -17.54 16.40
N HIS A 68 -11.67 -16.98 15.26
CA HIS A 68 -11.25 -17.44 13.93
C HIS A 68 -9.89 -16.86 13.49
N LEU A 69 -9.43 -15.81 14.15
CA LEU A 69 -8.16 -15.15 13.84
C LEU A 69 -7.41 -14.82 15.12
N ASP A 70 -6.13 -15.17 15.19
CA ASP A 70 -5.26 -14.77 16.28
C ASP A 70 -5.06 -13.23 16.26
N PRO A 71 -5.27 -12.50 17.37
CA PRO A 71 -4.98 -11.06 17.45
C PRO A 71 -3.54 -10.69 17.07
N SER A 72 -2.59 -11.60 17.27
CA SER A 72 -1.16 -11.47 16.95
C SER A 72 -0.79 -12.03 15.58
N HIS A 73 -1.78 -12.46 14.77
CA HIS A 73 -1.54 -13.00 13.44
C HIS A 73 -0.73 -12.04 12.56
N VAL A 74 0.39 -12.54 12.08
CA VAL A 74 1.24 -11.89 11.06
C VAL A 74 0.84 -12.44 9.68
N PRO A 75 0.48 -11.57 8.72
CA PRO A 75 0.15 -12.01 7.37
C PRO A 75 1.32 -12.76 6.71
N ASP A 76 1.01 -13.90 6.10
CA ASP A 76 1.94 -14.57 5.19
C ASP A 76 1.96 -13.86 3.84
N LEU A 77 3.13 -13.35 3.44
CA LEU A 77 3.34 -12.64 2.18
C LEU A 77 4.06 -13.51 1.13
N THR A 78 4.20 -14.81 1.39
CA THR A 78 4.80 -15.75 0.42
C THR A 78 4.02 -15.75 -0.90
N ASN A 79 4.73 -15.69 -2.03
CA ASN A 79 4.16 -15.66 -3.39
C ASN A 79 3.19 -14.50 -3.65
N THR A 80 3.38 -13.35 -2.99
CA THR A 80 2.58 -12.14 -3.23
C THR A 80 3.29 -11.11 -4.12
N SER A 81 4.44 -11.47 -4.71
CA SER A 81 5.13 -10.62 -5.68
C SER A 81 4.22 -10.30 -6.88
N PRO A 82 4.29 -9.06 -7.42
CA PRO A 82 3.51 -8.64 -8.57
C PRO A 82 3.65 -9.56 -9.78
N VAL A 83 2.55 -9.84 -10.47
CA VAL A 83 2.57 -10.61 -11.72
C VAL A 83 2.92 -9.77 -12.96
N ALA A 84 3.00 -8.45 -12.80
CA ALA A 84 3.39 -7.50 -13.83
C ALA A 84 4.13 -6.33 -13.19
N GLU A 85 5.11 -5.79 -13.91
CA GLU A 85 5.82 -4.58 -13.51
C GLU A 85 4.95 -3.34 -13.76
N ILE A 86 4.83 -2.46 -12.77
CA ILE A 86 4.14 -1.17 -12.91
C ILE A 86 5.11 -0.04 -12.59
N GLY A 87 5.30 0.85 -13.55
CA GLY A 87 6.20 2.00 -13.42
C GLY A 87 7.68 1.60 -13.39
N PRO A 88 8.56 2.49 -12.89
CA PRO A 88 8.21 3.78 -12.31
C PRO A 88 7.70 4.80 -13.32
N HIS A 89 6.82 5.69 -12.87
CA HIS A 89 6.34 6.82 -13.67
C HIS A 89 6.92 8.14 -13.14
N LYS A 90 7.32 9.05 -14.03
CA LYS A 90 7.95 10.34 -13.69
C LYS A 90 7.19 11.15 -12.63
N GLN A 91 5.86 11.03 -12.62
CA GLN A 91 4.99 11.74 -11.67
C GLN A 91 5.14 11.27 -10.22
N TRP A 92 5.65 10.06 -9.98
CA TRP A 92 5.88 9.51 -8.64
C TRP A 92 7.04 10.20 -7.91
N PHE A 93 7.93 10.82 -8.67
CA PHE A 93 9.16 11.43 -8.15
C PHE A 93 9.01 12.93 -7.85
N ASP A 94 7.86 13.51 -8.19
CA ASP A 94 7.59 14.92 -7.92
C ASP A 94 7.01 15.09 -6.52
N ALA A 95 7.87 15.46 -5.57
CA ALA A 95 7.48 15.71 -4.18
C ALA A 95 6.45 16.84 -4.00
N LYS A 96 6.19 17.67 -5.03
CA LYS A 96 5.17 18.72 -5.00
C LYS A 96 3.81 18.23 -5.49
N LYS A 97 3.71 17.00 -6.02
CA LYS A 97 2.45 16.40 -6.45
C LYS A 97 1.90 15.48 -5.38
N ILE A 98 0.57 15.50 -5.25
CA ILE A 98 -0.15 14.56 -4.41
C ILE A 98 -0.32 13.26 -5.21
N VAL A 99 0.05 12.13 -4.61
CA VAL A 99 -0.21 10.81 -5.16
C VAL A 99 -1.34 10.16 -4.35
N SER A 100 -2.38 9.67 -5.03
CA SER A 100 -3.55 9.08 -4.37
C SER A 100 -3.29 7.70 -3.75
N PHE A 101 -2.24 7.00 -4.18
CA PHE A 101 -1.83 5.68 -3.70
C PHE A 101 -0.31 5.63 -3.52
N ASP A 102 0.19 4.73 -2.68
CA ASP A 102 1.63 4.50 -2.52
C ASP A 102 2.20 3.86 -3.81
N PRO A 103 3.06 4.57 -4.57
CA PRO A 103 3.66 4.04 -5.80
C PRO A 103 4.38 2.70 -5.62
N TRP A 104 5.04 2.54 -4.48
CA TRP A 104 5.90 1.40 -4.18
C TRP A 104 5.17 0.31 -3.39
N GLY A 105 3.87 0.50 -3.13
CA GLY A 105 3.09 -0.35 -2.23
C GLY A 105 2.90 -1.79 -2.69
N HIS A 106 3.22 -2.10 -3.94
CA HIS A 106 3.19 -3.44 -4.52
C HIS A 106 4.52 -4.19 -4.38
N LEU A 107 5.62 -3.49 -4.05
CA LEU A 107 6.97 -4.07 -3.96
C LEU A 107 7.42 -4.32 -2.52
N VAL A 108 6.50 -4.27 -1.54
CA VAL A 108 6.85 -4.32 -0.12
C VAL A 108 7.69 -5.56 0.24
N VAL A 109 7.28 -6.70 -0.31
CA VAL A 109 7.94 -7.99 -0.04
C VAL A 109 9.33 -8.05 -0.65
N ASP A 110 9.60 -7.33 -1.73
CA ASP A 110 10.90 -7.37 -2.40
C ASP A 110 11.85 -6.31 -1.84
N GLU A 111 11.33 -5.12 -1.52
CA GLU A 111 12.13 -3.96 -1.13
C GLU A 111 12.35 -3.83 0.38
N PHE A 112 11.50 -4.42 1.21
CA PHE A 112 11.58 -4.31 2.67
C PHE A 112 11.71 -5.64 3.40
N GLN A 113 12.28 -6.67 2.75
CA GLN A 113 12.48 -8.00 3.37
C GLN A 113 13.18 -7.94 4.72
N ASP A 114 14.21 -7.10 4.84
CA ASP A 114 14.98 -7.01 6.07
C ASP A 114 14.18 -6.38 7.20
N HIS A 115 13.37 -5.36 6.91
CA HIS A 115 12.44 -4.77 7.87
C HIS A 115 11.36 -5.78 8.30
N LEU A 116 10.84 -6.58 7.36
CA LEU A 116 9.87 -7.64 7.68
C LEU A 116 10.49 -8.70 8.61
N LYS A 117 11.74 -9.09 8.37
CA LYS A 117 12.49 -10.02 9.26
C LYS A 117 12.77 -9.42 10.63
N GLU A 118 12.96 -8.11 10.71
CA GLU A 118 13.11 -7.36 11.97
C GLU A 118 11.79 -7.16 12.73
N GLY A 119 10.65 -7.61 12.16
CA GLY A 119 9.34 -7.56 12.80
C GLY A 119 8.57 -6.25 12.56
N PHE A 120 8.96 -5.46 11.56
CA PHE A 120 8.15 -4.34 11.12
C PHE A 120 6.89 -4.83 10.39
N ASP A 121 5.71 -4.41 10.86
CA ASP A 121 4.42 -4.72 10.23
C ASP A 121 4.18 -3.78 9.04
N ILE A 122 4.85 -4.06 7.93
CA ILE A 122 4.72 -3.35 6.65
C ILE A 122 3.82 -4.18 5.74
N ARG A 123 2.69 -3.60 5.32
CA ARG A 123 1.69 -4.32 4.52
C ARG A 123 1.62 -3.74 3.10
N PRO A 124 1.59 -4.59 2.06
CA PRO A 124 1.33 -4.13 0.71
C PRO A 124 0.02 -3.33 0.64
N THR A 125 0.02 -2.24 -0.13
CA THR A 125 -1.18 -1.40 -0.34
C THR A 125 -1.80 -1.60 -1.70
N ILE A 126 -1.09 -2.29 -2.61
CA ILE A 126 -1.52 -2.60 -3.97
C ILE A 126 -1.21 -4.07 -4.24
N ALA A 127 -2.21 -4.81 -4.73
CA ALA A 127 -2.01 -6.14 -5.29
C ALA A 127 -2.13 -6.04 -6.81
N ILE A 128 -1.11 -6.50 -7.54
CA ILE A 128 -1.11 -6.51 -9.00
C ILE A 128 -1.54 -7.90 -9.45
N THR A 129 -2.65 -7.95 -10.19
CA THR A 129 -3.18 -9.19 -10.76
C THR A 129 -3.34 -9.03 -12.27
N GLN A 130 -3.14 -10.12 -13.01
CA GLN A 130 -3.32 -10.15 -14.45
C GLN A 130 -4.51 -11.06 -14.76
N ALA A 131 -5.59 -10.47 -15.28
CA ALA A 131 -6.76 -11.21 -15.72
C ALA A 131 -6.67 -11.52 -17.21
N ARG A 132 -6.89 -12.79 -17.59
CA ARG A 132 -7.14 -13.16 -18.99
C ARG A 132 -8.65 -13.05 -19.25
N LEU A 133 -9.10 -11.87 -19.66
CA LEU A 133 -10.51 -11.64 -19.99
C LEU A 133 -10.81 -12.12 -21.41
N LYS A 134 -11.81 -13.00 -21.53
CA LYS A 134 -12.45 -13.30 -22.82
C LYS A 134 -13.76 -12.53 -22.88
N LEU A 135 -13.77 -11.43 -23.61
CA LEU A 135 -14.98 -10.64 -23.84
C LEU A 135 -15.73 -11.25 -25.04
N MET A 136 -16.78 -12.00 -24.77
CA MET A 136 -17.54 -12.70 -25.82
C MET A 136 -18.34 -11.72 -26.67
N GLU A 137 -18.81 -10.64 -26.06
CA GLU A 137 -19.53 -9.53 -26.69
C GLU A 137 -18.64 -8.79 -27.70
N MET A 138 -17.34 -8.69 -27.42
CA MET A 138 -16.36 -8.13 -28.36
C MET A 138 -16.18 -9.03 -29.58
N LYS A 139 -16.12 -10.36 -29.38
CA LYS A 139 -16.07 -11.32 -30.50
C LYS A 139 -17.30 -11.25 -31.38
N GLU A 140 -18.48 -11.17 -30.79
CA GLU A 140 -19.74 -11.03 -31.54
C GLU A 140 -19.82 -9.69 -32.28
N ALA A 141 -19.37 -8.60 -31.66
CA ALA A 141 -19.33 -7.29 -32.31
C ALA A 141 -18.39 -7.28 -33.52
N ILE A 142 -17.24 -7.95 -33.44
CA ILE A 142 -16.31 -8.12 -34.58
C ILE A 142 -16.96 -8.98 -35.66
N ALA A 143 -17.57 -10.11 -35.31
CA ALA A 143 -18.23 -10.99 -36.28
C ALA A 143 -19.40 -10.31 -37.02
N GLN A 144 -20.09 -9.39 -36.35
CA GLN A 144 -21.19 -8.60 -36.91
C GLN A 144 -20.72 -7.31 -37.60
N GLY A 145 -19.42 -7.03 -37.67
CA GLY A 145 -18.87 -5.81 -38.29
C GLY A 145 -19.19 -4.52 -37.52
N ARG A 146 -19.62 -4.62 -36.25
CA ARG A 146 -19.87 -3.46 -35.36
C ARG A 146 -18.58 -2.94 -34.72
N LEU A 147 -17.52 -3.74 -34.74
CA LEU A 147 -16.22 -3.41 -34.20
C LEU A 147 -15.13 -3.92 -35.17
N GLU A 148 -14.28 -3.02 -35.66
CA GLU A 148 -13.13 -3.38 -36.48
C GLU A 148 -11.87 -3.43 -35.61
N PRO A 149 -11.10 -4.55 -35.63
CA PRO A 149 -9.82 -4.62 -34.94
C PRO A 149 -8.85 -3.57 -35.50
N ASP A 150 -8.28 -2.75 -34.62
CA ASP A 150 -7.27 -1.74 -34.97
C ASP A 150 -5.87 -2.34 -35.19
N GLY A 151 -5.69 -3.64 -34.92
CA GLY A 151 -4.42 -4.37 -35.04
C GLY A 151 -3.35 -3.93 -34.05
N GLY A 152 -3.66 -2.98 -33.15
CA GLY A 152 -2.74 -2.40 -32.19
C GLY A 152 -2.85 -3.11 -30.85
N VAL A 153 -1.96 -4.07 -30.57
CA VAL A 153 -1.79 -4.55 -29.20
C VAL A 153 -0.89 -3.56 -28.47
N SER A 154 -1.48 -2.63 -27.72
CA SER A 154 -0.73 -1.87 -26.72
C SER A 154 -0.55 -2.75 -25.50
N ALA A 155 0.69 -3.18 -25.27
CA ALA A 155 1.11 -3.89 -24.06
C ALA A 155 1.14 -2.95 -22.85
#